data_AF-A0A5P3VD39-F1
#
_entry.id   AF-A0A5P3VD39-F1
#
_cell.length_a   1.000
_cell.length_b   1.000
_cell.length_c   1.000
_cell.angle_alpha   90.00
_cell.angle_beta   90.00
_cell.angle_gamma   90.00
#
_symmetry.space_group_name_H-M   'P 1'
#
loop_
_entity.id
_entity.type
_entity.pdbx_description
1 polymer ?
#
loop_
_entity_poly.entity_id
_entity_poly.type
_entity_poly.pdbx_seq_one_letter_code
_entity_poly.pdbx_strand_id
1 'polypeptide(L)'
;MQWFNQLRVTTRLVAGFLVVAVIGAVMGLLGVVNMGRMADWTDKIYHGDLQALKAVQDANINLVYASRSQIGLLSASTMGERATEKELIARSLGVMDERIRSVAGAFSSTSESQAMVKQYHDLAPAFRARMEKYVELVSKQPLDTSQFESQVFTESADLLKDSHALEDVMAKMVKRRDDRARSNNEEARSVYDATRVWMLALVLGGVALSVLLGVFLARGLSRQLGGEPGYAAEIAKRIADGDFSATVVTRAGDKSSLVYAMQQMQRQLSHMVRDFKESAESIGTASREIAAGNNDLSQRTEQQAASLEETASSMEELTSTVRQNADNARQASGLAANASETALRGGEVVGRVVQTMDEINDASRKIVDIIGVIEGIAFQTNILALNAAVEAARAGEQGRGFAVVAGEVRSLAQRSANAAKEIKGLIGDTVERVDNGSALVGQAGKTMDEIVQAVKRVTDIMGEISAASAEQSSGIEQVNQAVAQMDEVTQQNAALVEQAAAAAGALEEQAGRLQGAVAMFRLAAEDAHASFSLPAQASVSAAAPGKAAGEVRTPASRKRAAPAVPAAATVAATASAEADAPQAAAPAQPAVTAARTPRPALAGADNGDWSAF
;
A
#
# COMPACT_ATOMS: atom_id res chain seq x y z
N MET A 1 14.98 1.81 -43.57
CA MET A 1 15.79 1.14 -42.51
C MET A 1 15.01 1.04 -41.18
N GLN A 2 13.80 0.45 -41.14
CA GLN A 2 13.11 0.27 -39.85
C GLN A 2 13.66 -0.92 -39.05
N TRP A 3 14.08 -1.99 -39.74
CA TRP A 3 14.74 -3.16 -39.13
C TRP A 3 16.03 -2.79 -38.38
N PHE A 4 16.86 -1.90 -38.94
CA PHE A 4 18.08 -1.43 -38.28
C PHE A 4 17.78 -0.65 -36.99
N ASN A 5 16.65 0.05 -36.93
CA ASN A 5 16.20 0.79 -35.75
C ASN A 5 15.58 -0.10 -34.65
N GLN A 6 15.42 -1.40 -34.87
CA GLN A 6 14.98 -2.37 -33.86
C GLN A 6 16.13 -3.21 -33.29
N LEU A 7 17.31 -3.19 -33.91
CA LEU A 7 18.49 -3.91 -33.41
C LEU A 7 18.98 -3.32 -32.08
N ARG A 8 19.53 -4.15 -31.20
CA ARG A 8 20.18 -3.68 -29.95
C ARG A 8 21.31 -2.70 -30.29
N VAL A 9 21.53 -1.71 -29.42
CA VAL A 9 22.59 -0.68 -29.60
C VAL A 9 23.96 -1.32 -29.83
N THR A 10 24.27 -2.38 -29.06
CA THR A 10 25.50 -3.16 -29.20
C THR A 10 25.64 -3.78 -30.59
N THR A 11 24.57 -4.38 -31.13
CA THR A 11 24.57 -4.98 -32.47
C THR A 11 24.84 -3.96 -33.57
N ARG A 12 24.30 -2.74 -33.45
CA ARG A 12 24.54 -1.66 -34.43
C ARG A 12 25.97 -1.17 -34.39
N LEU A 13 26.55 -1.02 -33.20
CA LEU A 13 27.94 -0.61 -33.03
C LEU A 13 28.89 -1.68 -33.60
N VAL A 14 28.68 -2.95 -33.23
CA VAL A 14 29.50 -4.07 -33.73
C VAL A 14 29.41 -4.18 -35.25
N ALA A 15 28.22 -4.07 -35.84
CA ALA A 15 28.05 -4.09 -37.29
C ALA A 15 28.81 -2.93 -37.97
N GLY A 16 28.77 -1.72 -37.39
CA GLY A 16 29.53 -0.59 -37.90
C GLY A 16 31.04 -0.79 -37.84
N PHE A 17 31.57 -1.29 -36.73
CA PHE A 17 32.99 -1.61 -36.60
C PHE A 17 33.44 -2.74 -37.53
N LEU A 18 32.60 -3.76 -37.76
CA LEU A 18 32.90 -4.84 -38.69
C LEU A 18 33.03 -4.34 -40.13
N VAL A 19 32.18 -3.42 -40.58
CA VAL A 19 32.30 -2.82 -41.91
C VAL A 19 33.64 -2.10 -42.08
N VAL A 20 34.06 -1.33 -41.08
CA VAL A 20 35.37 -0.65 -41.10
C VAL A 20 36.53 -1.65 -41.10
N ALA A 21 36.44 -2.70 -40.28
CA ALA A 21 37.46 -3.75 -40.23
C ALA A 21 37.59 -4.51 -41.55
N VAL A 22 36.49 -4.83 -42.23
CA VAL A 22 36.50 -5.49 -43.55
C VAL A 22 37.17 -4.60 -44.60
N ILE A 23 36.87 -3.29 -44.61
CA ILE A 23 37.52 -2.34 -45.53
C ILE A 23 39.04 -2.32 -45.28
N GLY A 24 39.46 -2.26 -44.01
CA GLY A 24 40.87 -2.32 -43.64
C GLY A 24 41.55 -3.62 -44.08
N ALA A 25 40.88 -4.77 -43.92
CA ALA A 25 41.40 -6.06 -44.37
C ALA A 25 41.56 -6.14 -45.89
N VAL A 26 40.59 -5.64 -46.66
CA VAL A 26 40.66 -5.58 -48.13
C VAL A 26 41.81 -4.70 -48.59
N MET A 27 42.00 -3.53 -47.96
CA MET A 27 43.12 -2.64 -48.26
C MET A 27 44.48 -3.30 -47.94
N GLY A 28 44.60 -3.96 -46.79
CA GLY A 28 45.81 -4.69 -46.42
C GLY A 28 46.14 -5.81 -47.41
N LEU A 29 45.14 -6.60 -47.80
CA LEU A 29 45.30 -7.68 -48.79
C LEU A 29 45.77 -7.15 -50.15
N LEU A 30 45.14 -6.09 -50.66
CA LEU A 30 45.52 -5.47 -51.94
C LEU A 30 46.93 -4.88 -51.90
N GLY A 31 47.33 -4.28 -50.77
CA GLY A 31 48.68 -3.77 -50.56
C GLY A 31 49.73 -4.89 -50.65
N VAL A 32 49.51 -6.01 -49.94
CA VAL A 32 50.42 -7.16 -49.96
C VAL A 32 50.53 -7.78 -51.35
N VAL A 33 49.41 -7.98 -52.06
CA VAL A 33 49.40 -8.56 -53.42
C VAL A 33 50.19 -7.68 -54.41
N ASN A 34 50.03 -6.36 -54.36
CA ASN A 34 50.74 -5.45 -55.26
C ASN A 34 52.23 -5.34 -54.92
N MET A 35 52.60 -5.44 -53.64
CA MET A 35 54.01 -5.48 -53.22
C MET A 35 54.71 -6.76 -53.70
N GLY A 36 54.01 -7.91 -53.69
CA GLY A 36 54.50 -9.16 -54.28
C GLY A 36 54.78 -9.04 -55.78
N ARG A 37 53.86 -8.43 -56.55
CA ARG A 37 54.09 -8.17 -57.98
C ARG A 37 55.33 -7.32 -58.20
N MET A 38 55.53 -6.25 -57.42
CA MET A 38 56.70 -5.37 -57.55
C MET A 38 58.02 -6.12 -57.29
N ALA A 39 58.04 -7.06 -56.35
CA ALA A 39 59.19 -7.93 -56.12
C ALA A 39 59.51 -8.79 -57.36
N ASP A 40 58.48 -9.39 -57.99
CA ASP A 40 58.65 -10.19 -59.22
C ASP A 40 59.18 -9.36 -60.40
N TRP A 41 58.75 -8.11 -60.55
CA TRP A 41 59.27 -7.19 -61.57
C TRP A 41 60.75 -6.87 -61.34
N THR A 42 61.13 -6.62 -60.09
CA THR A 42 62.51 -6.34 -59.71
C THR A 42 63.41 -7.54 -60.00
N ASP A 43 62.95 -8.75 -59.71
CA ASP A 43 63.69 -9.98 -59.98
C ASP A 43 63.91 -10.21 -61.48
N LYS A 44 62.86 -10.02 -62.31
CA LYS A 44 62.95 -10.14 -63.77
C LYS A 44 63.96 -9.16 -64.40
N ILE A 45 63.97 -7.91 -63.94
CA ILE A 45 64.91 -6.90 -64.44
C ILE A 45 66.36 -7.28 -64.08
N TYR A 46 66.60 -7.70 -62.84
CA TYR A 46 67.95 -8.02 -62.37
C TYR A 46 68.49 -9.33 -62.95
N HIS A 47 67.79 -10.45 -62.75
CA HIS A 47 68.25 -11.77 -63.19
C HIS A 47 68.03 -12.03 -64.69
N GLY A 48 67.00 -11.44 -65.29
CA GLY A 48 66.63 -11.70 -66.70
C GLY A 48 67.33 -10.78 -67.69
N ASP A 49 67.24 -9.47 -67.49
CA ASP A 49 67.71 -8.50 -68.48
C ASP A 49 69.14 -8.01 -68.23
N LEU A 50 69.48 -7.62 -66.99
CA LEU A 50 70.81 -7.07 -66.67
C LEU A 50 71.92 -8.12 -66.71
N GLN A 51 71.69 -9.33 -66.18
CA GLN A 51 72.68 -10.41 -66.27
C GLN A 51 72.91 -10.87 -67.71
N ALA A 52 71.84 -10.96 -68.51
CA ALA A 52 71.95 -11.28 -69.94
C ALA A 52 72.75 -10.22 -70.71
N LEU A 53 72.46 -8.95 -70.45
CA LEU A 53 73.19 -7.82 -71.04
C LEU A 53 74.69 -7.89 -70.69
N LYS A 54 75.01 -8.09 -69.40
CA LYS A 54 76.39 -8.22 -68.93
C LYS A 54 77.12 -9.39 -69.59
N ALA A 55 76.50 -10.56 -69.70
CA ALA A 55 77.13 -11.74 -70.29
C ALA A 55 77.44 -11.57 -71.79
N VAL A 56 76.53 -10.95 -72.56
CA VAL A 56 76.79 -10.65 -73.98
C VAL A 56 77.90 -9.61 -74.12
N GLN A 57 77.94 -8.61 -73.23
CA GLN A 57 79.01 -7.64 -73.21
C GLN A 57 80.37 -8.28 -72.86
N ASP A 58 80.41 -9.19 -71.89
CA ASP A 58 81.59 -9.98 -71.55
C ASP A 58 82.04 -10.86 -72.74
N ALA A 59 81.10 -11.44 -73.49
CA ALA A 59 81.42 -12.19 -74.70
C ALA A 59 82.06 -11.29 -75.78
N ASN A 60 81.48 -10.10 -76.00
CA ASN A 60 82.04 -9.13 -76.94
C ASN A 60 83.45 -8.66 -76.53
N ILE A 61 83.69 -8.45 -75.24
CA ILE A 61 85.04 -8.14 -74.72
C ILE A 61 86.02 -9.27 -75.03
N ASN A 62 85.61 -10.54 -74.89
CA ASN A 62 86.47 -11.68 -75.20
C ASN A 62 86.70 -11.88 -76.70
N LEU A 63 85.75 -11.50 -77.56
CA LEU A 63 85.99 -11.40 -79.00
C LEU A 63 87.11 -10.38 -79.28
N VAL A 64 87.06 -9.19 -78.66
CA VAL A 64 88.10 -8.17 -78.79
C VAL A 64 89.45 -8.69 -78.28
N TYR A 65 89.48 -9.45 -77.17
CA TYR A 65 90.71 -10.09 -76.70
C TYR A 65 91.26 -11.13 -77.67
N ALA A 66 90.40 -11.95 -78.29
CA ALA A 66 90.82 -12.91 -79.31
C ALA A 66 91.40 -12.20 -80.54
N SER A 67 90.73 -11.16 -81.05
CA SER A 67 91.19 -10.37 -82.20
C SER A 67 92.46 -9.58 -81.89
N ARG A 68 92.64 -9.08 -80.65
CA ARG A 68 93.91 -8.47 -80.23
C ARG A 68 95.04 -9.49 -80.17
N SER A 69 94.76 -10.69 -79.64
CA SER A 69 95.74 -11.77 -79.52
C SER A 69 96.11 -12.34 -80.91
N GLN A 70 95.18 -12.31 -81.87
CA GLN A 70 95.46 -12.58 -83.29
C GLN A 70 96.51 -11.62 -83.84
N ILE A 71 96.39 -10.32 -83.57
CA ILE A 71 97.39 -9.32 -83.97
C ILE A 71 98.71 -9.55 -83.22
N GLY A 72 98.65 -9.88 -81.93
CA GLY A 72 99.83 -10.26 -81.13
C GLY A 72 100.58 -11.46 -81.71
N LEU A 73 99.86 -12.44 -82.25
CA LEU A 73 100.44 -13.62 -82.90
C LEU A 73 101.26 -13.26 -84.15
N LEU A 74 100.81 -12.25 -84.92
CA LEU A 74 101.54 -11.73 -86.08
C LEU A 74 102.82 -10.99 -85.68
N SER A 75 102.77 -10.22 -84.58
CA SER A 75 103.86 -9.34 -84.16
C SER A 75 104.79 -9.96 -83.10
N ALA A 76 104.57 -11.22 -82.74
CA ALA A 76 105.35 -11.93 -81.74
C ALA A 76 106.84 -12.02 -82.14
N SER A 77 107.71 -11.61 -81.20
CA SER A 77 109.16 -11.56 -81.39
C SER A 77 109.84 -12.89 -81.05
N THR A 78 109.16 -13.75 -80.29
CA THR A 78 109.66 -15.07 -79.88
C THR A 78 108.62 -16.18 -80.09
N MET A 79 109.09 -17.43 -80.18
CA MET A 79 108.19 -18.60 -80.23
C MET A 79 107.39 -18.78 -78.93
N GLY A 80 107.91 -18.32 -77.78
CA GLY A 80 107.20 -18.36 -76.50
C GLY A 80 106.03 -17.36 -76.44
N GLU A 81 106.22 -16.15 -77.00
CA GLU A 81 105.14 -15.17 -77.16
C GLU A 81 104.04 -15.71 -78.07
N ARG A 82 104.38 -16.35 -79.21
CA ARG A 82 103.37 -16.99 -80.07
C ARG A 82 102.57 -18.07 -79.35
N ALA A 83 103.23 -18.90 -78.54
CA ALA A 83 102.54 -19.93 -77.77
C ALA A 83 101.55 -19.31 -76.76
N THR A 84 101.93 -18.20 -76.14
CA THR A 84 101.08 -17.45 -75.20
C THR A 84 99.87 -16.83 -75.92
N GLU A 85 100.07 -16.17 -77.05
CA GLU A 85 98.98 -15.57 -77.84
C GLU A 85 98.02 -16.63 -78.36
N LYS A 86 98.53 -17.80 -78.79
CA LYS A 86 97.70 -18.94 -79.15
C LYS A 86 96.80 -19.41 -78.00
N GLU A 87 97.35 -19.50 -76.78
CA GLU A 87 96.56 -19.88 -75.61
C GLU A 87 95.50 -18.82 -75.26
N LEU A 88 95.85 -17.54 -75.35
CA LEU A 88 94.93 -16.43 -75.12
C LEU A 88 93.79 -16.39 -76.14
N ILE A 89 94.06 -16.68 -77.42
CA ILE A 89 93.03 -16.83 -78.45
C ILE A 89 92.07 -17.96 -78.07
N ALA A 90 92.61 -19.16 -77.77
CA ALA A 90 91.78 -20.31 -77.42
C ALA A 90 90.92 -20.05 -76.17
N ARG A 91 91.51 -19.45 -75.13
CA ARG A 91 90.81 -19.08 -73.89
C ARG A 91 89.71 -18.05 -74.13
N SER A 92 90.03 -16.97 -74.86
CA SER A 92 89.08 -15.88 -75.13
C SER A 92 87.89 -16.38 -75.97
N LEU A 93 88.15 -17.19 -77.00
CA LEU A 93 87.08 -17.82 -77.78
C LEU A 93 86.24 -18.80 -76.94
N GLY A 94 86.85 -19.51 -75.98
CA GLY A 94 86.14 -20.39 -75.05
C GLY A 94 85.19 -19.63 -74.14
N VAL A 95 85.68 -18.55 -73.51
CA VAL A 95 84.88 -17.69 -72.63
C VAL A 95 83.77 -16.98 -73.40
N MET A 96 84.05 -16.50 -74.61
CA MET A 96 83.05 -15.86 -75.49
C MET A 96 81.85 -16.80 -75.70
N ASP A 97 82.10 -18.03 -76.11
CA ASP A 97 81.04 -19.02 -76.32
C ASP A 97 80.32 -19.43 -75.04
N GLU A 98 81.06 -19.61 -73.94
CA GLU A 98 80.48 -19.94 -72.65
C GLU A 98 79.51 -18.86 -72.18
N ARG A 99 79.91 -17.59 -72.31
CA ARG A 99 79.09 -16.45 -71.91
C ARG A 99 77.82 -16.35 -72.72
N ILE A 100 77.89 -16.46 -74.05
CA ILE A 100 76.67 -16.46 -74.90
C ILE A 100 75.79 -17.67 -74.59
N ARG A 101 76.37 -18.86 -74.41
CA ARG A 101 75.62 -20.07 -74.07
C ARG A 101 74.89 -19.94 -72.73
N SER A 102 75.54 -19.35 -71.73
CA SER A 102 74.95 -19.17 -70.39
C SER A 102 73.68 -18.31 -70.39
N VAL A 103 73.51 -17.45 -71.39
CA VAL A 103 72.37 -16.53 -71.50
C VAL A 103 71.48 -16.80 -72.70
N ALA A 104 71.73 -17.85 -73.48
CA ALA A 104 70.91 -18.24 -74.62
C ALA A 104 69.42 -18.42 -74.21
N GLY A 105 69.17 -18.96 -73.01
CA GLY A 105 67.83 -19.11 -72.44
C GLY A 105 67.12 -17.77 -72.23
N ALA A 106 67.85 -16.70 -71.88
CA ALA A 106 67.24 -15.37 -71.76
C ALA A 106 66.69 -14.91 -73.11
N PHE A 107 67.40 -15.15 -74.23
CA PHE A 107 67.03 -14.71 -75.58
C PHE A 107 65.97 -15.60 -76.27
N SER A 108 65.38 -16.55 -75.55
CA SER A 108 64.36 -17.47 -76.08
C SER A 108 62.95 -16.86 -76.22
N SER A 109 62.69 -15.68 -75.65
CA SER A 109 61.32 -15.15 -75.52
C SER A 109 60.66 -14.63 -76.79
N THR A 110 61.45 -14.22 -77.78
CA THR A 110 60.97 -13.46 -78.95
C THR A 110 61.64 -13.99 -80.21
N SER A 111 60.89 -14.08 -81.32
CA SER A 111 61.40 -14.58 -82.60
C SER A 111 62.63 -13.80 -83.08
N GLU A 112 62.65 -12.49 -82.85
CA GLU A 112 63.78 -11.60 -83.12
C GLU A 112 65.02 -11.94 -82.27
N SER A 113 64.86 -12.19 -80.97
CA SER A 113 65.94 -12.56 -80.05
C SER A 113 66.51 -13.95 -80.36
N GLN A 114 65.64 -14.90 -80.73
CA GLN A 114 66.04 -16.23 -81.20
C GLN A 114 66.84 -16.14 -82.51
N ALA A 115 66.44 -15.25 -83.42
CA ALA A 115 67.18 -15.01 -84.66
C ALA A 115 68.60 -14.48 -84.40
N MET A 116 68.80 -13.62 -83.40
CA MET A 116 70.14 -13.14 -83.01
C MET A 116 71.02 -14.27 -82.45
N VAL A 117 70.47 -15.13 -81.58
CA VAL A 117 71.21 -16.30 -81.04
C VAL A 117 71.59 -17.25 -82.18
N LYS A 118 70.67 -17.46 -83.12
CA LYS A 118 70.94 -18.27 -84.31
C LYS A 118 72.04 -17.66 -85.17
N GLN A 119 71.99 -16.35 -85.46
CA GLN A 119 73.05 -15.66 -86.22
C GLN A 119 74.42 -15.79 -85.56
N TYR A 120 74.50 -15.68 -84.24
CA TYR A 120 75.75 -15.93 -83.51
C TYR A 120 76.20 -17.38 -83.69
N HIS A 121 75.30 -18.36 -83.54
CA HIS A 121 75.63 -19.78 -83.73
C HIS A 121 76.03 -20.15 -85.16
N ASP A 122 75.53 -19.43 -86.16
CA ASP A 122 75.91 -19.65 -87.56
C ASP A 122 77.31 -19.05 -87.86
N LEU A 123 77.66 -17.91 -87.24
CA LEU A 123 78.93 -17.21 -87.47
C LEU A 123 80.09 -17.71 -86.60
N ALA A 124 79.84 -18.00 -85.31
CA ALA A 124 80.89 -18.28 -84.33
C ALA A 124 81.72 -19.54 -84.64
N PRO A 125 81.14 -20.68 -85.06
CA PRO A 125 81.92 -21.86 -85.43
C PRO A 125 82.81 -21.62 -86.65
N ALA A 126 82.29 -20.90 -87.65
CA ALA A 126 83.04 -20.55 -88.85
C ALA A 126 84.23 -19.62 -88.51
N PHE A 127 83.99 -18.60 -87.68
CA PHE A 127 85.04 -17.72 -87.18
C PHE A 127 86.10 -18.49 -86.37
N ARG A 128 85.67 -19.37 -85.44
CA ARG A 128 86.61 -20.21 -84.66
C ARG A 128 87.46 -21.08 -85.57
N ALA A 129 86.85 -21.80 -86.51
CA ALA A 129 87.58 -22.68 -87.43
C ALA A 129 88.58 -21.89 -88.28
N ARG A 130 88.21 -20.69 -88.76
CA ARG A 130 89.14 -19.80 -89.46
C ARG A 130 90.25 -19.31 -88.54
N MET A 131 89.95 -18.97 -87.29
CA MET A 131 90.95 -18.53 -86.31
C MET A 131 91.94 -19.64 -85.98
N GLU A 132 91.48 -20.88 -85.83
CA GLU A 132 92.34 -22.05 -85.62
C GLU A 132 93.25 -22.31 -86.82
N LYS A 133 92.68 -22.28 -88.04
CA LYS A 133 93.44 -22.39 -89.29
C LYS A 133 94.49 -21.28 -89.40
N TYR A 134 94.13 -20.06 -89.03
CA TYR A 134 95.03 -18.91 -89.03
C TYR A 134 96.16 -19.06 -88.02
N VAL A 135 95.85 -19.48 -86.79
CA VAL A 135 96.84 -19.80 -85.76
C VAL A 135 97.82 -20.86 -86.26
N GLU A 136 97.34 -21.91 -86.91
CA GLU A 136 98.19 -22.95 -87.49
C GLU A 136 99.06 -22.42 -88.65
N LEU A 137 98.48 -21.59 -89.52
CA LEU A 137 99.17 -20.96 -90.64
C LEU A 137 100.34 -20.09 -90.14
N VAL A 138 100.08 -19.18 -89.20
CA VAL A 138 101.11 -18.30 -88.62
C VAL A 138 102.16 -19.11 -87.83
N SER A 139 101.76 -20.21 -87.19
CA SER A 139 102.70 -21.08 -86.46
C SER A 139 103.77 -21.72 -87.35
N LYS A 140 103.50 -21.88 -88.65
CA LYS A 140 104.45 -22.45 -89.64
C LYS A 140 105.36 -21.39 -90.29
N GLN A 141 105.10 -20.10 -90.09
CA GLN A 141 105.86 -19.00 -90.67
C GLN A 141 107.09 -18.64 -89.81
N PRO A 142 108.17 -18.09 -90.39
CA PRO A 142 109.30 -17.54 -89.63
C PRO A 142 108.86 -16.39 -88.71
N LEU A 143 109.73 -15.90 -87.81
CA LEU A 143 109.40 -14.74 -86.95
C LEU A 143 109.43 -13.40 -87.71
N ASP A 144 110.11 -13.36 -88.86
CA ASP A 144 110.19 -12.18 -89.72
C ASP A 144 108.95 -12.05 -90.61
N THR A 145 108.13 -11.04 -90.34
CA THR A 145 106.87 -10.75 -91.03
C THR A 145 107.04 -10.41 -92.50
N SER A 146 108.24 -9.97 -92.94
CA SER A 146 108.52 -9.68 -94.35
C SER A 146 108.58 -10.94 -95.22
N GLN A 147 108.76 -12.11 -94.60
CA GLN A 147 108.85 -13.41 -95.27
C GLN A 147 107.52 -14.17 -95.26
N PHE A 148 106.43 -13.56 -94.79
CA PHE A 148 105.15 -14.24 -94.68
C PHE A 148 104.52 -14.44 -96.06
N GLU A 149 103.95 -15.62 -96.25
CA GLU A 149 103.07 -15.87 -97.38
C GLU A 149 101.91 -14.88 -97.39
N SER A 150 101.55 -14.38 -98.58
CA SER A 150 100.45 -13.41 -98.75
C SER A 150 99.12 -13.90 -98.16
N GLN A 151 98.93 -15.22 -98.12
CA GLN A 151 97.76 -15.88 -97.53
C GLN A 151 97.55 -15.51 -96.05
N VAL A 152 98.61 -15.23 -95.28
CA VAL A 152 98.51 -14.81 -93.87
C VAL A 152 97.75 -13.48 -93.76
N PHE A 153 98.07 -12.50 -94.62
CA PHE A 153 97.40 -11.20 -94.59
C PHE A 153 95.95 -11.29 -95.07
N THR A 154 95.67 -12.11 -96.08
CA THR A 154 94.30 -12.35 -96.56
C THR A 154 93.43 -13.02 -95.49
N GLU A 155 93.91 -14.09 -94.85
CA GLU A 155 93.16 -14.76 -93.77
C GLU A 155 93.00 -13.84 -92.54
N SER A 156 93.99 -12.98 -92.25
CA SER A 156 93.87 -11.98 -91.19
C SER A 156 92.79 -10.92 -91.47
N ALA A 157 92.67 -10.47 -92.72
CA ALA A 157 91.66 -9.50 -93.13
C ALA A 157 90.25 -10.12 -93.11
N ASP A 158 90.12 -11.37 -93.57
CA ASP A 158 88.87 -12.12 -93.47
C ASP A 158 88.45 -12.37 -92.01
N LEU A 159 89.39 -12.67 -91.12
CA LEU A 159 89.11 -12.79 -89.68
C LEU A 159 88.61 -11.50 -89.07
N LEU A 160 89.16 -10.35 -89.48
CA LEU A 160 88.67 -9.06 -89.02
C LEU A 160 87.22 -8.81 -89.48
N LYS A 161 86.89 -9.19 -90.72
CA LYS A 161 85.52 -9.13 -91.25
C LYS A 161 84.56 -10.05 -90.48
N ASP A 162 84.97 -11.29 -90.21
CA ASP A 162 84.18 -12.26 -89.46
C ASP A 162 84.00 -11.82 -87.98
N SER A 163 85.03 -11.20 -87.38
CA SER A 163 84.97 -10.58 -86.06
C SER A 163 83.95 -9.43 -86.03
N HIS A 164 83.94 -8.54 -87.03
CA HIS A 164 82.93 -7.47 -87.09
C HIS A 164 81.50 -8.00 -87.26
N ALA A 165 81.32 -9.11 -87.98
CA ALA A 165 80.00 -9.75 -88.09
C ALA A 165 79.51 -10.30 -86.74
N LEU A 166 80.40 -10.92 -85.95
CA LEU A 166 80.08 -11.36 -84.59
C LEU A 166 79.83 -10.19 -83.63
N GLU A 167 80.62 -9.11 -83.73
CA GLU A 167 80.44 -7.89 -82.96
C GLU A 167 79.08 -7.24 -83.24
N ASP A 168 78.64 -7.14 -84.50
CA ASP A 168 77.34 -6.57 -84.87
C ASP A 168 76.17 -7.38 -84.28
N VAL A 169 76.25 -8.71 -84.31
CA VAL A 169 75.23 -9.58 -83.70
C VAL A 169 75.19 -9.39 -82.18
N MET A 170 76.36 -9.36 -81.51
CA MET A 170 76.42 -9.14 -80.06
C MET A 170 75.97 -7.73 -79.67
N ALA A 171 76.29 -6.70 -80.46
CA ALA A 171 75.82 -5.33 -80.24
C ALA A 171 74.29 -5.23 -80.36
N LYS A 172 73.68 -5.92 -81.33
CA LYS A 172 72.22 -6.04 -81.45
C LYS A 172 71.60 -6.74 -80.24
N MET A 173 72.22 -7.81 -79.75
CA MET A 173 71.78 -8.50 -78.53
C MET A 173 71.83 -7.59 -77.30
N VAL A 174 72.89 -6.81 -77.11
CA VAL A 174 73.01 -5.83 -76.01
C VAL A 174 71.93 -4.76 -76.12
N LYS A 175 71.77 -4.14 -77.30
CA LYS A 175 70.76 -3.09 -77.53
C LYS A 175 69.35 -3.58 -77.21
N ARG A 176 68.99 -4.79 -77.66
CA ARG A 176 67.66 -5.36 -77.42
C ARG A 176 67.38 -5.55 -75.93
N ARG A 177 68.40 -5.92 -75.16
CA ARG A 177 68.28 -6.07 -73.70
C ARG A 177 68.16 -4.75 -72.99
N ASP A 178 68.91 -3.74 -73.42
CA ASP A 178 68.80 -2.38 -72.86
C ASP A 178 67.39 -1.81 -73.10
N ASP A 179 66.87 -1.94 -74.33
CA ASP A 179 65.51 -1.49 -74.68
C ASP A 179 64.43 -2.24 -73.88
N ARG A 180 64.60 -3.55 -73.65
CA ARG A 180 63.68 -4.35 -72.84
C ARG A 180 63.71 -3.93 -71.37
N ALA A 181 64.90 -3.71 -70.80
CA ALA A 181 65.05 -3.25 -69.43
C ALA A 181 64.42 -1.87 -69.20
N ARG A 182 64.58 -0.94 -70.16
CA ARG A 182 63.92 0.37 -70.14
C ARG A 182 62.40 0.26 -70.20
N SER A 183 61.87 -0.51 -71.16
CA SER A 183 60.42 -0.73 -71.30
C SER A 183 59.80 -1.36 -70.06
N ASN A 184 60.47 -2.35 -69.44
CA ASN A 184 59.99 -2.99 -68.21
C ASN A 184 59.96 -2.00 -67.02
N ASN A 185 60.92 -1.07 -66.95
CA ASN A 185 60.95 -0.04 -65.91
C ASN A 185 59.84 1.01 -66.10
N GLU A 186 59.57 1.43 -67.35
CA GLU A 186 58.46 2.32 -67.67
C GLU A 186 57.09 1.69 -67.36
N GLU A 187 56.92 0.40 -67.70
CA GLU A 187 55.71 -0.35 -67.38
C GLU A 187 55.52 -0.49 -65.86
N ALA A 188 56.57 -0.82 -65.12
CA ALA A 188 56.54 -0.89 -63.65
C ALA A 188 56.15 0.45 -63.00
N ARG A 189 56.64 1.59 -63.53
CA ARG A 189 56.26 2.93 -63.06
C ARG A 189 54.78 3.22 -63.28
N SER A 190 54.24 2.91 -64.46
CA SER A 190 52.82 3.14 -64.77
C SER A 190 51.88 2.34 -63.87
N VAL A 191 52.23 1.08 -63.58
CA VAL A 191 51.46 0.21 -62.67
C VAL A 191 51.55 0.71 -61.23
N TYR A 192 52.71 1.22 -60.81
CA TYR A 192 52.89 1.84 -59.50
C TYR A 192 51.99 3.07 -59.31
N ASP A 193 51.99 4.00 -60.27
CA ASP A 193 51.18 5.22 -60.19
C ASP A 193 49.68 4.91 -60.18
N ALA A 194 49.21 3.99 -61.04
CA ALA A 194 47.82 3.55 -61.05
C ALA A 194 47.42 2.90 -59.70
N THR A 195 48.29 2.05 -59.16
CA THR A 195 48.07 1.39 -57.85
C THR A 195 48.00 2.41 -56.72
N ARG A 196 48.88 3.41 -56.72
CA ARG A 196 48.92 4.48 -55.72
C ARG A 196 47.63 5.30 -55.69
N VAL A 197 47.09 5.66 -56.85
CA VAL A 197 45.83 6.43 -56.95
C VAL A 197 44.65 5.62 -56.40
N TRP A 198 44.53 4.34 -56.77
CA TRP A 198 43.48 3.47 -56.26
C TRP A 198 43.57 3.24 -54.74
N MET A 199 44.78 3.08 -54.20
CA MET A 199 44.97 2.96 -52.75
C MET A 199 44.55 4.24 -52.02
N LEU A 200 44.94 5.41 -52.52
CA LEU A 200 44.54 6.69 -51.91
C LEU A 200 43.02 6.90 -51.96
N ALA A 201 42.37 6.56 -53.08
CA ALA A 201 40.92 6.63 -53.21
C ALA A 201 40.19 5.72 -52.21
N LEU A 202 40.68 4.49 -52.01
CA LEU A 202 40.12 3.55 -51.03
C LEU A 202 40.31 4.02 -49.58
N VAL A 203 41.48 4.57 -49.24
CA VAL A 203 41.73 5.17 -47.91
C VAL A 203 40.71 6.30 -47.64
N LEU A 204 40.60 7.26 -48.56
CA LEU A 204 39.73 8.42 -48.38
C LEU A 204 38.25 8.01 -48.33
N GLY A 205 37.84 7.07 -49.20
CA GLY A 205 36.48 6.52 -49.19
C GLY A 205 36.14 5.79 -47.89
N GLY A 206 37.06 4.98 -47.37
CA GLY A 206 36.91 4.27 -46.10
C GLY A 206 36.77 5.20 -44.90
N VAL A 207 37.59 6.26 -44.84
CA VAL A 207 37.50 7.29 -43.79
C VAL A 207 36.17 8.04 -43.86
N ALA A 208 35.77 8.50 -45.04
CA ALA A 208 34.51 9.22 -45.23
C ALA A 208 33.29 8.37 -44.81
N LEU A 209 33.25 7.10 -45.21
CA LEU A 209 32.20 6.18 -44.81
C LEU A 209 32.17 5.95 -43.30
N SER A 210 33.34 5.80 -42.66
CA SER A 210 33.47 5.63 -41.20
C SER A 210 32.91 6.83 -40.43
N VAL A 211 33.22 8.05 -40.88
CA VAL A 211 32.69 9.29 -40.27
C VAL A 211 31.18 9.38 -40.45
N LEU A 212 30.66 9.12 -41.65
CA LEU A 212 29.21 9.14 -41.92
C LEU A 212 28.45 8.14 -41.04
N LEU A 213 28.98 6.91 -40.92
CA LEU A 213 28.38 5.87 -40.10
C LEU A 213 28.42 6.23 -38.61
N GLY A 214 29.55 6.78 -38.14
CA GLY A 214 29.73 7.26 -36.78
C GLY A 214 28.74 8.38 -36.41
N VAL A 215 28.59 9.39 -37.27
CA VAL A 215 27.63 10.49 -37.07
C VAL A 215 26.18 9.98 -37.10
N PHE A 216 25.86 9.05 -37.99
CA PHE A 216 24.52 8.45 -38.07
C PHE A 216 24.16 7.68 -36.79
N LEU A 217 25.07 6.83 -36.30
CA LEU A 217 24.88 6.05 -35.06
C LEU A 217 24.81 6.96 -33.83
N ALA A 218 25.70 7.95 -33.72
CA ALA A 218 25.71 8.90 -32.61
C ALA A 218 24.42 9.71 -32.53
N ARG A 219 23.93 10.23 -33.67
CA ARG A 219 22.65 10.97 -33.73
C ARG A 219 21.46 10.07 -33.39
N GLY A 220 21.46 8.82 -33.85
CA GLY A 220 20.41 7.85 -33.54
C GLY A 220 20.34 7.56 -32.04
N LEU A 221 21.49 7.31 -31.41
CA LEU A 221 21.58 6.99 -29.99
C LEU A 221 21.23 8.20 -29.11
N SER A 222 21.72 9.39 -29.47
CA SER A 222 21.37 10.64 -28.77
C SER A 222 19.86 10.94 -28.83
N ARG A 223 19.19 10.65 -29.95
CA ARG A 223 17.72 10.77 -30.06
C ARG A 223 16.97 9.76 -29.18
N GLN A 224 17.44 8.52 -29.08
CA GLN A 224 16.81 7.49 -28.23
C GLN A 224 17.00 7.79 -26.73
N LEU A 225 18.16 8.30 -26.35
CA LEU A 225 18.44 8.73 -24.98
C LEU A 225 17.69 10.02 -24.61
N GLY A 226 17.46 10.91 -25.59
CA GLY A 226 16.82 12.22 -25.37
C GLY A 226 17.77 13.32 -24.93
N GLY A 227 19.07 13.00 -24.81
CA GLY A 227 20.11 13.90 -24.34
C GLY A 227 21.46 13.20 -24.25
N GLU A 228 22.38 13.78 -23.46
CA GLU A 228 23.66 13.17 -23.15
C GLU A 228 23.50 12.03 -22.13
N PRO A 229 24.24 10.90 -22.27
CA PRO A 229 24.18 9.79 -21.33
C PRO A 229 24.46 10.20 -19.88
N GLY A 230 25.37 11.17 -19.68
CA GLY A 230 25.71 11.70 -18.36
C GLY A 230 24.53 12.35 -17.66
N TYR A 231 23.71 13.11 -18.40
CA TYR A 231 22.51 13.75 -17.86
C TYR A 231 21.44 12.72 -17.46
N ALA A 232 21.21 11.70 -18.27
CA ALA A 232 20.30 10.61 -17.92
C ALA A 232 20.76 9.86 -16.66
N ALA A 233 22.06 9.61 -16.52
CA ALA A 233 22.62 8.99 -15.31
C ALA A 233 22.49 9.89 -14.07
N GLU A 234 22.66 11.20 -14.22
CA GLU A 234 22.46 12.17 -13.13
C GLU A 234 20.99 12.18 -12.65
N ILE A 235 20.03 12.21 -13.57
CA ILE A 235 18.59 12.13 -13.23
C ILE A 235 18.31 10.83 -12.49
N ALA A 236 18.85 9.70 -12.97
CA ALA A 236 18.64 8.39 -12.35
C ALA A 236 19.14 8.38 -10.92
N LYS A 237 20.33 8.96 -10.70
CA LYS A 237 20.93 9.09 -9.38
C LYS A 237 20.08 9.96 -8.45
N ARG A 238 19.62 11.12 -8.92
CA ARG A 238 18.72 11.99 -8.12
C ARG A 238 17.43 11.27 -7.73
N ILE A 239 16.79 10.55 -8.66
CA ILE A 239 15.59 9.75 -8.37
C ILE A 239 15.90 8.67 -7.32
N ALA A 240 17.04 7.98 -7.43
CA ALA A 240 17.46 6.96 -6.47
C ALA A 240 17.77 7.54 -5.07
N ASP A 241 18.33 8.75 -5.03
CA ASP A 241 18.60 9.49 -3.79
C ASP A 241 17.32 10.14 -3.20
N GLY A 242 16.16 9.96 -3.84
CA GLY A 242 14.88 10.53 -3.40
C GLY A 242 14.73 12.04 -3.66
N ASP A 243 15.56 12.61 -4.53
CA ASP A 243 15.50 14.02 -4.93
C ASP A 243 14.66 14.20 -6.19
N PHE A 244 13.42 14.63 -5.99
CA PHE A 244 12.46 14.99 -7.03
C PHE A 244 12.35 16.51 -7.23
N SER A 245 13.22 17.31 -6.60
CA SER A 245 13.12 18.77 -6.61
C SER A 245 13.58 19.42 -7.92
N ALA A 246 14.43 18.73 -8.67
CA ALA A 246 15.01 19.26 -9.90
C ALA A 246 14.09 19.06 -11.11
N THR A 247 13.88 20.10 -11.91
CA THR A 247 13.15 19.99 -13.17
C THR A 247 13.96 19.20 -14.20
N VAL A 248 13.46 18.03 -14.62
CA VAL A 248 14.05 17.27 -15.72
C VAL A 248 13.73 17.97 -17.04
N VAL A 249 14.76 18.43 -17.76
CA VAL A 249 14.62 19.12 -19.05
C VAL A 249 14.69 18.09 -20.17
N THR A 250 13.63 18.01 -20.96
CA THR A 250 13.55 17.16 -22.15
C THR A 250 13.71 17.99 -23.42
N ARG A 251 14.16 17.38 -24.50
CA ARG A 251 14.21 18.04 -25.81
C ARG A 251 12.79 18.44 -26.26
N ALA A 252 12.67 19.57 -26.95
CA ALA A 252 11.38 20.04 -27.47
C ALA A 252 10.72 18.98 -28.39
N GLY A 253 9.48 18.63 -28.09
CA GLY A 253 8.70 17.63 -28.84
C GLY A 253 9.06 16.16 -28.55
N ASP A 254 9.93 15.90 -27.58
CA ASP A 254 10.29 14.54 -27.16
C ASP A 254 9.19 13.89 -26.33
N LYS A 255 8.84 12.65 -26.67
CA LYS A 255 7.75 11.88 -26.04
C LYS A 255 8.11 10.40 -25.82
N SER A 256 9.32 9.98 -26.16
CA SER A 256 9.67 8.56 -26.17
C SER A 256 11.12 8.27 -25.77
N SER A 257 11.92 9.29 -25.53
CA SER A 257 13.27 9.08 -25.03
C SER A 257 13.30 8.55 -23.61
N LEU A 258 14.47 8.01 -23.23
CA LEU A 258 14.74 7.61 -21.86
C LEU A 258 14.57 8.78 -20.88
N VAL A 259 15.13 9.96 -21.19
CA VAL A 259 15.01 11.15 -20.33
C VAL A 259 13.55 11.58 -20.15
N TYR A 260 12.73 11.49 -21.21
CA TYR A 260 11.29 11.75 -21.09
C TYR A 260 10.58 10.73 -20.19
N ALA A 261 10.87 9.44 -20.33
CA ALA A 261 10.32 8.41 -19.46
C ALA A 261 10.73 8.62 -17.99
N MET A 262 11.97 9.04 -17.74
CA MET A 262 12.47 9.38 -16.40
C MET A 262 11.82 10.64 -15.83
N GLN A 263 11.57 11.67 -16.64
CA GLN A 263 10.77 12.84 -16.25
C GLN A 263 9.37 12.41 -15.80
N GLN A 264 8.71 11.53 -16.56
CA GLN A 264 7.38 11.04 -16.20
C GLN A 264 7.40 10.22 -14.91
N MET A 265 8.41 9.36 -14.74
CA MET A 265 8.63 8.60 -13.50
C MET A 265 8.82 9.55 -12.30
N GLN A 266 9.68 10.55 -12.43
CA GLN A 266 9.93 11.55 -11.39
C GLN A 266 8.64 12.29 -11.01
N ARG A 267 7.85 12.75 -11.99
CA ARG A 267 6.56 13.41 -11.73
C ARG A 267 5.60 12.50 -10.98
N GLN A 268 5.43 11.26 -11.42
CA GLN A 268 4.51 10.32 -10.79
C GLN A 268 4.93 9.99 -9.34
N LEU A 269 6.23 9.79 -9.11
CA LEU A 269 6.78 9.59 -7.76
C LEU A 269 6.59 10.83 -6.88
N SER A 270 6.87 12.03 -7.43
CA SER A 270 6.65 13.30 -6.74
C SER A 270 5.19 13.50 -6.32
N HIS A 271 4.23 13.16 -7.21
CA HIS A 271 2.80 13.20 -6.88
C HIS A 271 2.47 12.21 -5.76
N MET A 272 2.91 10.95 -5.88
CA MET A 272 2.64 9.93 -4.87
C MET A 272 3.20 10.30 -3.49
N VAL A 273 4.42 10.87 -3.43
CA VAL A 273 5.03 11.36 -2.18
C VAL A 273 4.24 12.54 -1.59
N ARG A 274 3.71 13.44 -2.43
CA ARG A 274 2.84 14.53 -1.99
C ARG A 274 1.54 14.00 -1.39
N ASP A 275 0.87 13.09 -2.09
CA ASP A 275 -0.38 12.47 -1.62
C ASP A 275 -0.17 11.72 -0.29
N PHE A 276 0.97 11.03 -0.14
CA PHE A 276 1.32 10.38 1.13
C PHE A 276 1.56 11.38 2.26
N LYS A 277 2.23 12.51 1.98
CA LYS A 277 2.45 13.57 2.97
C LYS A 277 1.12 14.17 3.45
N GLU A 278 0.24 14.52 2.51
CA GLU A 278 -1.09 15.07 2.81
C GLU A 278 -1.95 14.05 3.58
N SER A 279 -1.92 12.78 3.17
CA SER A 279 -2.65 11.71 3.87
C SER A 279 -2.13 11.50 5.29
N ALA A 280 -0.81 11.51 5.50
CA ALA A 280 -0.23 11.38 6.82
C ALA A 280 -0.57 12.56 7.74
N GLU A 281 -0.58 13.79 7.20
CA GLU A 281 -1.01 14.99 7.94
C GLU A 281 -2.50 14.96 8.30
N SER A 282 -3.34 14.48 7.39
CA SER A 282 -4.76 14.28 7.63
C SER A 282 -5.02 13.22 8.70
N ILE A 283 -4.34 12.06 8.64
CA ILE A 283 -4.44 11.01 9.67
C ILE A 283 -3.96 11.54 11.02
N GLY A 284 -2.85 12.28 11.07
CA GLY A 284 -2.36 12.86 12.33
C GLY A 284 -3.35 13.86 12.93
N THR A 285 -3.98 14.69 12.11
CA THR A 285 -5.00 15.65 12.58
C THR A 285 -6.27 14.94 13.05
N ALA A 286 -6.80 13.99 12.28
CA ALA A 286 -7.97 13.21 12.66
C ALA A 286 -7.72 12.39 13.94
N SER A 287 -6.52 11.84 14.12
CA SER A 287 -6.16 11.09 15.33
C SER A 287 -6.15 11.99 16.57
N ARG A 288 -5.66 13.23 16.46
CA ARG A 288 -5.73 14.21 17.54
C ARG A 288 -7.16 14.62 17.89
N GLU A 289 -8.02 14.79 16.87
CA GLU A 289 -9.45 15.06 17.09
C GLU A 289 -10.15 13.90 17.79
N ILE A 290 -9.86 12.66 17.39
CA ILE A 290 -10.36 11.45 18.05
C ILE A 290 -9.86 11.38 19.50
N ALA A 291 -8.57 11.64 19.75
CA ALA A 291 -8.02 11.64 21.11
C ALA A 291 -8.68 12.71 22.00
N ALA A 292 -8.89 13.92 21.47
CA ALA A 292 -9.62 14.96 22.19
C ALA A 292 -11.08 14.56 22.46
N GLY A 293 -11.76 13.96 21.48
CA GLY A 293 -13.12 13.44 21.64
C GLY A 293 -13.22 12.31 22.67
N ASN A 294 -12.24 11.41 22.73
CA ASN A 294 -12.17 10.36 23.73
C ASN A 294 -11.91 10.91 25.13
N ASN A 295 -11.11 11.96 25.28
CA ASN A 295 -10.93 12.63 26.58
C ASN A 295 -12.25 13.27 27.07
N ASP A 296 -13.01 13.92 26.19
CA ASP A 296 -14.35 14.45 26.54
C ASP A 296 -15.30 13.31 26.92
N LEU A 297 -15.29 12.21 26.16
CA LEU A 297 -16.11 11.04 26.46
C LEU A 297 -15.72 10.42 27.81
N SER A 298 -14.42 10.33 28.13
CA SER A 298 -13.93 9.85 29.43
C SER A 298 -14.48 10.69 30.58
N GLN A 299 -14.38 12.02 30.48
CA GLN A 299 -14.92 12.93 31.51
C GLN A 299 -16.42 12.76 31.70
N ARG A 300 -17.17 12.59 30.60
CA ARG A 300 -18.62 12.36 30.66
C ARG A 300 -18.96 10.99 31.24
N THR A 301 -18.18 9.96 30.94
CA THR A 301 -18.33 8.61 31.51
C THR A 301 -18.03 8.61 33.01
N GLU A 302 -16.99 9.32 33.46
CA GLU A 302 -16.69 9.51 34.88
C GLU A 302 -17.82 10.26 35.61
N GLN A 303 -18.34 11.33 35.01
CA GLN A 303 -19.46 12.07 35.58
C GLN A 303 -20.75 11.24 35.62
N GLN A 304 -20.98 10.41 34.61
CA GLN A 304 -22.10 9.47 34.58
C GLN A 304 -21.96 8.41 35.67
N ALA A 305 -20.76 7.86 35.88
CA ALA A 305 -20.49 6.92 36.97
C ALA A 305 -20.79 7.55 38.33
N ALA A 306 -20.33 8.78 38.58
CA ALA A 306 -20.63 9.50 39.82
C ALA A 306 -22.14 9.74 40.02
N SER A 307 -22.87 10.05 38.94
CA SER A 307 -24.33 10.23 38.99
C SER A 307 -25.07 8.91 39.24
N LEU A 308 -24.57 7.79 38.69
CA LEU A 308 -25.11 6.46 38.96
C LEU A 308 -24.87 6.04 40.41
N GLU A 309 -23.70 6.35 40.98
CA GLU A 309 -23.39 6.08 42.39
C GLU A 309 -24.32 6.86 43.34
N GLU A 310 -24.56 8.15 43.08
CA GLU A 310 -25.53 8.96 43.83
C GLU A 310 -26.97 8.43 43.68
N THR A 311 -27.34 8.01 42.47
CA THR A 311 -28.65 7.40 42.19
C THR A 311 -28.80 6.08 42.94
N ALA A 312 -27.79 5.21 42.94
CA ALA A 312 -27.81 3.94 43.66
C ALA A 312 -27.96 4.15 45.17
N SER A 313 -27.19 5.09 45.75
CA SER A 313 -27.32 5.46 47.17
C SER A 313 -28.72 5.99 47.50
N SER A 314 -29.28 6.85 46.63
CA SER A 314 -30.65 7.37 46.80
C SER A 314 -31.69 6.25 46.73
N MET A 315 -31.47 5.24 45.90
CA MET A 315 -32.36 4.09 45.77
C MET A 315 -32.30 3.14 46.96
N GLU A 316 -31.14 2.97 47.58
CA GLU A 316 -31.01 2.24 48.85
C GLU A 316 -31.78 2.93 49.98
N GLU A 317 -31.65 4.26 50.10
CA GLU A 317 -32.39 5.06 51.08
C GLU A 317 -33.91 5.00 50.83
N LEU A 318 -34.33 5.10 49.56
CA LEU A 318 -35.75 4.96 49.18
C LEU A 318 -36.29 3.57 49.50
N THR A 319 -35.53 2.52 49.21
CA THR A 319 -35.92 1.13 49.52
C THR A 319 -36.08 0.93 51.01
N SER A 320 -35.12 1.44 51.81
CA SER A 320 -35.20 1.43 53.27
C SER A 320 -36.46 2.14 53.78
N THR A 321 -36.74 3.33 53.25
CA THR A 321 -37.92 4.13 53.66
C THR A 321 -39.24 3.46 53.27
N VAL A 322 -39.34 2.89 52.06
CA VAL A 322 -40.54 2.15 51.62
C VAL A 322 -40.76 0.90 52.46
N ARG A 323 -39.69 0.17 52.79
CA ARG A 323 -39.78 -0.99 53.69
C ARG A 323 -40.22 -0.60 55.09
N GLN A 324 -39.68 0.48 55.63
CA GLN A 324 -40.10 1.04 56.91
C GLN A 324 -41.57 1.48 56.89
N ASN A 325 -42.05 2.09 55.79
CA ASN A 325 -43.45 2.45 55.63
C ASN A 325 -44.39 1.23 55.60
N ALA A 326 -43.99 0.16 54.92
CA ALA A 326 -44.75 -1.09 54.90
C ALA A 326 -44.86 -1.69 56.31
N ASP A 327 -43.77 -1.71 57.08
CA ASP A 327 -43.76 -2.23 58.44
C ASP A 327 -44.56 -1.32 59.40
N ASN A 328 -44.45 0.00 59.27
CA ASN A 328 -45.25 0.97 60.02
C ASN A 328 -46.75 0.78 59.73
N ALA A 329 -47.14 0.57 58.47
CA ALA A 329 -48.53 0.34 58.09
C ALA A 329 -49.06 -0.96 58.70
N ARG A 330 -48.28 -2.05 58.69
CA ARG A 330 -48.63 -3.31 59.38
C ARG A 330 -48.80 -3.11 60.88
N GLN A 331 -47.88 -2.38 61.52
CA GLN A 331 -47.94 -2.13 62.96
C GLN A 331 -49.15 -1.26 63.33
N ALA A 332 -49.43 -0.22 62.55
CA ALA A 332 -50.60 0.64 62.70
C ALA A 332 -51.91 -0.13 62.47
N SER A 333 -51.95 -1.04 61.50
CA SER A 333 -53.08 -1.94 61.27
C SER A 333 -53.36 -2.83 62.49
N GLY A 334 -52.31 -3.39 63.11
CA GLY A 334 -52.43 -4.17 64.34
C GLY A 334 -52.93 -3.34 65.53
N LEU A 335 -52.44 -2.11 65.69
CA LEU A 335 -52.92 -1.18 66.71
C LEU A 335 -54.39 -0.80 66.51
N ALA A 336 -54.79 -0.54 65.26
CA ALA A 336 -56.17 -0.25 64.89
C ALA A 336 -57.08 -1.46 65.19
N ALA A 337 -56.67 -2.68 64.86
CA ALA A 337 -57.43 -3.89 65.20
C ALA A 337 -57.66 -4.02 66.71
N ASN A 338 -56.63 -3.82 67.53
CA ASN A 338 -56.74 -3.84 68.99
C ASN A 338 -57.65 -2.72 69.54
N ALA A 339 -57.57 -1.52 68.96
CA ALA A 339 -58.44 -0.40 69.33
C ALA A 339 -59.91 -0.68 68.97
N SER A 340 -60.16 -1.29 67.81
CA SER A 340 -61.49 -1.71 67.38
C SER A 340 -62.08 -2.75 68.32
N GLU A 341 -61.29 -3.76 68.71
CA GLU A 341 -61.71 -4.77 69.69
C GLU A 341 -62.05 -4.14 71.06
N THR A 342 -61.25 -3.18 71.50
CA THR A 342 -61.48 -2.46 72.76
C THR A 342 -62.77 -1.63 72.69
N ALA A 343 -63.02 -0.95 71.57
CA ALA A 343 -64.24 -0.17 71.35
C ALA A 343 -65.48 -1.08 71.28
N LEU A 344 -65.39 -2.26 70.64
CA LEU A 344 -66.46 -3.27 70.63
C LEU A 344 -66.80 -3.76 72.04
N ARG A 345 -65.77 -4.11 72.84
CA ARG A 345 -65.97 -4.49 74.25
C ARG A 345 -66.57 -3.33 75.05
N GLY A 346 -66.13 -2.09 74.81
CA GLY A 346 -66.70 -0.88 75.40
C GLY A 346 -68.19 -0.70 75.08
N GLY A 347 -68.58 -0.90 73.81
CA GLY A 347 -69.96 -0.89 73.35
C GLY A 347 -70.83 -1.96 74.05
N GLU A 348 -70.30 -3.18 74.23
CA GLU A 348 -71.00 -4.24 74.98
C GLU A 348 -71.24 -3.84 76.45
N VAL A 349 -70.24 -3.26 77.12
CA VAL A 349 -70.41 -2.76 78.49
C VAL A 349 -71.47 -1.67 78.55
N VAL A 350 -71.43 -0.70 77.64
CA VAL A 350 -72.40 0.38 77.55
C VAL A 350 -73.82 -0.17 77.31
N GLY A 351 -73.96 -1.16 76.41
CA GLY A 351 -75.24 -1.84 76.16
C GLY A 351 -75.82 -2.49 77.41
N ARG A 352 -74.99 -3.15 78.23
CA ARG A 352 -75.43 -3.70 79.53
C ARG A 352 -75.85 -2.61 80.52
N VAL A 353 -75.19 -1.46 80.52
CA VAL A 353 -75.58 -0.30 81.36
C VAL A 353 -76.93 0.25 80.94
N VAL A 354 -77.19 0.41 79.63
CA VAL A 354 -78.51 0.83 79.12
C VAL A 354 -79.60 -0.14 79.60
N GLN A 355 -79.39 -1.45 79.41
CA GLN A 355 -80.33 -2.46 79.87
C GLN A 355 -80.62 -2.34 81.38
N THR A 356 -79.58 -2.13 82.19
CA THR A 356 -79.73 -1.95 83.65
C THR A 356 -80.52 -0.68 83.98
N MET A 357 -80.31 0.42 83.24
CA MET A 357 -81.06 1.65 83.43
C MET A 357 -82.53 1.49 83.06
N ASP A 358 -82.85 0.74 82.01
CA ASP A 358 -84.23 0.40 81.62
C ASP A 358 -84.91 -0.45 82.70
N GLU A 359 -84.21 -1.46 83.24
CA GLU A 359 -84.71 -2.28 84.37
C GLU A 359 -84.97 -1.43 85.63
N ILE A 360 -84.10 -0.46 85.94
CA ILE A 360 -84.28 0.49 87.06
C ILE A 360 -85.49 1.40 86.80
N ASN A 361 -85.67 1.88 85.57
CA ASN A 361 -86.80 2.72 85.17
C ASN A 361 -88.12 1.97 85.37
N ASP A 362 -88.20 0.74 84.86
CA ASP A 362 -89.37 -0.13 85.02
C ASP A 362 -89.66 -0.44 86.49
N ALA A 363 -88.63 -0.73 87.29
CA ALA A 363 -88.77 -0.93 88.72
C ALA A 363 -89.28 0.33 89.44
N SER A 364 -88.77 1.51 89.05
CA SER A 364 -89.17 2.80 89.62
C SER A 364 -90.63 3.14 89.28
N ARG A 365 -91.09 2.88 88.06
CA ARG A 365 -92.50 3.04 87.66
C ARG A 365 -93.43 2.15 88.49
N LYS A 366 -93.07 0.89 88.70
CA LYS A 366 -93.81 -0.02 89.59
C LYS A 366 -93.89 0.52 91.03
N ILE A 367 -92.81 1.13 91.53
CA ILE A 367 -92.84 1.78 92.85
C ILE A 367 -93.81 2.95 92.85
N VAL A 368 -93.83 3.81 91.83
CA VAL A 368 -94.79 4.91 91.71
C VAL A 368 -96.24 4.39 91.76
N ASP A 369 -96.54 3.30 91.05
CA ASP A 369 -97.86 2.67 91.05
C ASP A 369 -98.25 2.16 92.45
N ILE A 370 -97.33 1.46 93.14
CA ILE A 370 -97.54 0.95 94.50
C ILE A 370 -97.78 2.10 95.49
N ILE A 371 -96.99 3.17 95.39
CA ILE A 371 -97.14 4.36 96.23
C ILE A 371 -98.48 5.06 95.94
N GLY A 372 -98.94 5.07 94.69
CA GLY A 372 -100.28 5.52 94.32
C GLY A 372 -101.39 4.71 95.00
N VAL A 373 -101.23 3.38 95.10
CA VAL A 373 -102.16 2.52 95.86
C VAL A 373 -102.10 2.85 97.36
N ILE A 374 -100.92 3.06 97.94
CA ILE A 374 -100.76 3.42 99.37
C ILE A 374 -101.41 4.77 99.66
N GLU A 375 -101.24 5.77 98.79
CA GLU A 375 -101.94 7.07 98.87
C GLU A 375 -103.46 6.88 98.83
N GLY A 376 -103.95 6.00 97.94
CA GLY A 376 -105.35 5.60 97.86
C GLY A 376 -105.87 4.94 99.14
N ILE A 377 -105.10 4.02 99.74
CA ILE A 377 -105.43 3.37 101.03
C ILE A 377 -105.46 4.40 102.16
N ALA A 378 -104.48 5.31 102.20
CA ALA A 378 -104.43 6.39 103.18
C ALA A 378 -105.64 7.32 103.06
N PHE A 379 -106.05 7.67 101.83
CA PHE A 379 -107.27 8.45 101.58
C PHE A 379 -108.53 7.71 102.05
N GLN A 380 -108.68 6.42 101.67
CA GLN A 380 -109.81 5.59 102.14
C GLN A 380 -109.85 5.48 103.67
N THR A 381 -108.70 5.32 104.32
CA THR A 381 -108.56 5.26 105.79
C THR A 381 -108.93 6.59 106.43
N ASN A 382 -108.55 7.72 105.84
CA ASN A 382 -108.92 9.06 106.28
C ASN A 382 -110.45 9.28 106.20
N ILE A 383 -111.11 8.79 105.14
CA ILE A 383 -112.57 8.85 105.01
C ILE A 383 -113.27 7.92 106.02
N LEU A 384 -112.77 6.70 106.21
CA LEU A 384 -113.28 5.76 107.23
C LEU A 384 -113.16 6.35 108.64
N ALA A 385 -112.02 6.96 108.96
CA ALA A 385 -111.75 7.60 110.24
C ALA A 385 -112.64 8.83 110.46
N LEU A 386 -112.88 9.64 109.41
CA LEU A 386 -113.84 10.74 109.45
C LEU A 386 -115.26 10.23 109.73
N ASN A 387 -115.71 9.18 109.02
CA ASN A 387 -117.02 8.57 109.23
C ASN A 387 -117.15 8.01 110.66
N ALA A 388 -116.11 7.36 111.18
CA ALA A 388 -116.07 6.85 112.55
C ALA A 388 -116.09 7.98 113.60
N ALA A 389 -115.38 9.09 113.36
CA ALA A 389 -115.41 10.26 114.23
C ALA A 389 -116.80 10.93 114.28
N VAL A 390 -117.50 10.98 113.13
CA VAL A 390 -118.88 11.48 113.03
C VAL A 390 -119.84 10.58 113.81
N GLU A 391 -119.76 9.26 113.64
CA GLU A 391 -120.64 8.32 114.36
C GLU A 391 -120.33 8.28 115.87
N ALA A 392 -119.06 8.44 116.25
CA ALA A 392 -118.66 8.59 117.66
C ALA A 392 -119.20 9.89 118.29
N ALA A 393 -119.23 11.00 117.56
CA ALA A 393 -119.88 12.24 118.00
C ALA A 393 -121.40 12.07 118.15
N ARG A 394 -122.01 11.22 117.31
CA ARG A 394 -123.45 10.89 117.35
C ARG A 394 -123.84 10.04 118.57
N ALA A 395 -122.92 9.22 119.08
CA ALA A 395 -123.10 8.39 120.27
C ALA A 395 -122.92 9.14 121.62
N GLY A 396 -122.61 10.44 121.61
CA GLY A 396 -122.48 11.27 122.81
C GLY A 396 -121.34 10.84 123.75
N GLU A 397 -121.55 10.88 125.07
CA GLU A 397 -120.50 10.56 126.06
C GLU A 397 -119.97 9.11 125.96
N GLN A 398 -120.77 8.16 125.44
CA GLN A 398 -120.34 6.76 125.26
C GLN A 398 -119.37 6.57 124.08
N GLY A 399 -119.36 7.51 123.11
CA GLY A 399 -118.50 7.46 121.93
C GLY A 399 -117.14 8.15 122.12
N ARG A 400 -116.88 8.75 123.28
CA ARG A 400 -115.74 9.65 123.50
C ARG A 400 -114.37 8.97 123.32
N GLY A 401 -114.23 7.72 123.76
CA GLY A 401 -113.01 6.92 123.51
C GLY A 401 -112.83 6.55 122.04
N PHE A 402 -113.92 6.22 121.34
CA PHE A 402 -113.90 5.96 119.89
C PHE A 402 -113.56 7.20 119.06
N ALA A 403 -114.03 8.39 119.46
CA ALA A 403 -113.72 9.65 118.79
C ALA A 403 -112.21 9.98 118.83
N VAL A 404 -111.54 9.71 119.96
CA VAL A 404 -110.08 9.90 120.09
C VAL A 404 -109.32 8.93 119.19
N VAL A 405 -109.70 7.65 119.18
CA VAL A 405 -109.08 6.65 118.28
C VAL A 405 -109.33 7.02 116.81
N ALA A 406 -110.53 7.45 116.45
CA ALA A 406 -110.84 7.89 115.09
C ALA A 406 -110.02 9.13 114.69
N GLY A 407 -109.81 10.09 115.60
CA GLY A 407 -108.92 11.23 115.39
C GLY A 407 -107.46 10.83 115.17
N GLU A 408 -106.95 9.88 115.96
CA GLU A 408 -105.58 9.37 115.82
C GLU A 408 -105.38 8.58 114.52
N VAL A 409 -106.35 7.73 114.15
CA VAL A 409 -106.36 7.00 112.87
C VAL A 409 -106.40 7.98 111.69
N ARG A 410 -107.18 9.07 111.81
CA ARG A 410 -107.24 10.12 110.79
C ARG A 410 -105.91 10.86 110.65
N SER A 411 -105.30 11.24 111.76
CA SER A 411 -103.97 11.87 111.81
C SER A 411 -102.91 10.96 111.17
N LEU A 412 -102.92 9.67 111.50
CA LEU A 412 -102.04 8.67 110.92
C LEU A 412 -102.25 8.52 109.41
N ALA A 413 -103.51 8.46 108.96
CA ALA A 413 -103.85 8.38 107.55
C ALA A 413 -103.36 9.61 106.76
N GLN A 414 -103.50 10.82 107.32
CA GLN A 414 -103.00 12.04 106.68
C GLN A 414 -101.47 12.13 106.68
N ARG A 415 -100.79 11.63 107.73
CA ARG A 415 -99.33 11.46 107.74
C ARG A 415 -98.87 10.45 106.70
N SER A 416 -99.54 9.32 106.55
CA SER A 416 -99.24 8.30 105.53
C SER A 416 -99.45 8.83 104.12
N ALA A 417 -100.50 9.62 103.87
CA ALA A 417 -100.74 10.26 102.57
C ALA A 417 -99.64 11.28 102.22
N ASN A 418 -99.23 12.12 103.19
CA ASN A 418 -98.14 13.07 102.98
C ASN A 418 -96.80 12.37 102.71
N ALA A 419 -96.47 11.32 103.48
CA ALA A 419 -95.27 10.52 103.27
C ALA A 419 -95.30 9.80 101.91
N ALA A 420 -96.44 9.23 101.51
CA ALA A 420 -96.61 8.63 100.19
C ALA A 420 -96.40 9.66 99.07
N LYS A 421 -96.92 10.88 99.20
CA LYS A 421 -96.73 11.96 98.23
C LYS A 421 -95.27 12.42 98.13
N GLU A 422 -94.56 12.49 99.25
CA GLU A 422 -93.12 12.81 99.31
C GLU A 422 -92.27 11.71 98.64
N ILE A 423 -92.55 10.44 98.94
CA ILE A 423 -91.89 9.30 98.28
C ILE A 423 -92.18 9.31 96.77
N LYS A 424 -93.42 9.59 96.37
CA LYS A 424 -93.80 9.70 94.95
C LYS A 424 -93.00 10.79 94.23
N GLY A 425 -92.78 11.94 94.88
CA GLY A 425 -91.92 13.01 94.38
C GLY A 425 -90.47 12.56 94.20
N LEU A 426 -89.87 11.97 95.24
CA LEU A 426 -88.48 11.47 95.19
C LEU A 426 -88.26 10.39 94.13
N ILE A 427 -89.23 9.48 93.96
CA ILE A 427 -89.15 8.46 92.90
C ILE A 427 -89.35 9.09 91.53
N GLY A 428 -90.24 10.10 91.39
CA GLY A 428 -90.37 10.88 90.16
C GLY A 428 -89.07 11.54 89.74
N ASP A 429 -88.39 12.22 90.66
CA ASP A 429 -87.06 12.82 90.44
C ASP A 429 -86.02 11.76 90.06
N THR A 430 -86.12 10.56 90.64
CA THR A 430 -85.22 9.44 90.33
C THR A 430 -85.46 8.89 88.93
N VAL A 431 -86.72 8.75 88.50
CA VAL A 431 -87.08 8.35 87.12
C VAL A 431 -86.52 9.35 86.12
N GLU A 432 -86.69 10.65 86.36
CA GLU A 432 -86.15 11.69 85.47
C GLU A 432 -84.62 11.62 85.37
N ARG A 433 -83.92 11.37 86.48
CA ARG A 433 -82.45 11.18 86.48
C ARG A 433 -82.02 9.92 85.74
N VAL A 434 -82.76 8.82 85.88
CA VAL A 434 -82.48 7.55 85.19
C VAL A 434 -82.76 7.68 83.69
N ASP A 435 -83.83 8.37 83.28
CA ASP A 435 -84.13 8.68 81.88
C ASP A 435 -83.00 9.50 81.24
N ASN A 436 -82.56 10.58 81.92
CA ASN A 436 -81.42 11.37 81.45
C ASN A 436 -80.12 10.55 81.40
N GLY A 437 -79.88 9.70 82.40
CA GLY A 437 -78.75 8.77 82.42
C GLY A 437 -78.78 7.78 81.25
N SER A 438 -79.94 7.17 80.98
CA SER A 438 -80.16 6.25 79.85
C SER A 438 -79.88 6.94 78.51
N ALA A 439 -80.37 8.18 78.34
CA ALA A 439 -80.10 8.98 77.14
C ALA A 439 -78.59 9.27 76.93
N LEU A 440 -77.87 9.66 77.99
CA LEU A 440 -76.42 9.91 77.92
C LEU A 440 -75.61 8.64 77.62
N VAL A 441 -75.98 7.51 78.24
CA VAL A 441 -75.32 6.22 78.01
C VAL A 441 -75.63 5.71 76.59
N GLY A 442 -76.85 5.88 76.09
CA GLY A 442 -77.21 5.56 74.70
C GLY A 442 -76.43 6.41 73.68
N GLN A 443 -76.22 7.70 73.98
CA GLN A 443 -75.35 8.56 73.17
C GLN A 443 -73.91 8.06 73.18
N ALA A 444 -73.37 7.68 74.35
CA ALA A 444 -72.04 7.08 74.46
C ALA A 444 -71.92 5.78 73.66
N GLY A 445 -72.97 4.96 73.61
CA GLY A 445 -73.04 3.75 72.78
C GLY A 445 -72.89 4.06 71.29
N LYS A 446 -73.64 5.05 70.78
CA LYS A 446 -73.51 5.51 69.39
C LYS A 446 -72.10 6.02 69.08
N THR A 447 -71.47 6.75 70.00
CA THR A 447 -70.10 7.21 69.82
C THR A 447 -69.10 6.05 69.77
N MET A 448 -69.33 4.96 70.51
CA MET A 448 -68.50 3.75 70.40
C MET A 448 -68.64 3.09 69.02
N ASP A 449 -69.85 3.01 68.46
CA ASP A 449 -70.07 2.52 67.10
C ASP A 449 -69.36 3.38 66.04
N GLU A 450 -69.43 4.71 66.18
CA GLU A 450 -68.70 5.65 65.31
C GLU A 450 -67.19 5.46 65.40
N ILE A 451 -66.65 5.22 66.61
CA ILE A 451 -65.22 4.90 66.81
C ILE A 451 -64.86 3.60 66.09
N VAL A 452 -65.66 2.54 66.23
CA VAL A 452 -65.41 1.26 65.54
C VAL A 452 -65.37 1.47 64.02
N GLN A 453 -66.31 2.24 63.45
CA GLN A 453 -66.31 2.55 62.03
C GLN A 453 -65.11 3.40 61.58
N ALA A 454 -64.70 4.37 62.39
CA ALA A 454 -63.51 5.19 62.11
C ALA A 454 -62.23 4.36 62.14
N VAL A 455 -62.07 3.51 63.14
CA VAL A 455 -60.91 2.63 63.28
C VAL A 455 -60.86 1.60 62.16
N LYS A 456 -62.01 1.05 61.73
CA LYS A 456 -62.07 0.15 60.57
C LYS A 456 -61.56 0.82 59.29
N ARG A 457 -61.96 2.08 59.03
CA ARG A 457 -61.43 2.87 57.91
C ARG A 457 -59.91 3.07 58.00
N VAL A 458 -59.37 3.29 59.20
CA VAL A 458 -57.91 3.37 59.40
C VAL A 458 -57.24 2.04 59.04
N THR A 459 -57.79 0.91 59.47
CA THR A 459 -57.28 -0.42 59.10
C THR A 459 -57.27 -0.64 57.59
N ASP A 460 -58.35 -0.24 56.89
CA ASP A 460 -58.45 -0.34 55.43
C ASP A 460 -57.37 0.51 54.74
N ILE A 461 -57.18 1.77 55.16
CA ILE A 461 -56.13 2.66 54.64
C ILE A 461 -54.74 2.07 54.89
N MET A 462 -54.48 1.50 56.07
CA MET A 462 -53.20 0.85 56.35
C MET A 462 -52.96 -0.37 55.46
N GLY A 463 -54.03 -1.11 55.11
CA GLY A 463 -53.98 -2.20 54.14
C GLY A 463 -53.57 -1.71 52.75
N GLU A 464 -54.18 -0.62 52.27
CA GLU A 464 -53.82 0.02 51.00
C GLU A 464 -52.38 0.53 50.99
N ILE A 465 -51.91 1.18 52.06
CA ILE A 465 -50.52 1.65 52.19
C ILE A 465 -49.55 0.48 52.16
N SER A 466 -49.84 -0.63 52.85
CA SER A 466 -48.98 -1.82 52.84
C SER A 466 -48.91 -2.45 51.44
N ALA A 467 -50.02 -2.49 50.71
CA ALA A 467 -50.06 -3.02 49.34
C ALA A 467 -49.28 -2.11 48.37
N ALA A 468 -49.52 -0.80 48.43
CA ALA A 468 -48.80 0.18 47.63
C ALA A 468 -47.29 0.19 47.91
N SER A 469 -46.90 0.05 49.19
CA SER A 469 -45.48 -0.02 49.58
C SER A 469 -44.81 -1.30 49.05
N ALA A 470 -45.53 -2.44 49.01
CA ALA A 470 -45.02 -3.68 48.44
C ALA A 470 -44.81 -3.56 46.91
N GLU A 471 -45.75 -2.92 46.20
CA GLU A 471 -45.62 -2.64 44.78
C GLU A 471 -44.46 -1.66 44.50
N GLN A 472 -44.32 -0.60 45.29
CA GLN A 472 -43.19 0.32 45.22
C GLN A 472 -41.85 -0.40 45.43
N SER A 473 -41.77 -1.30 46.42
CA SER A 473 -40.55 -2.07 46.67
C SER A 473 -40.16 -2.91 45.45
N SER A 474 -41.11 -3.58 44.81
CA SER A 474 -40.86 -4.36 43.60
C SER A 474 -40.47 -3.47 42.41
N GLY A 475 -41.09 -2.29 42.29
CA GLY A 475 -40.72 -1.29 41.29
C GLY A 475 -39.29 -0.77 41.50
N ILE A 476 -38.90 -0.51 42.74
CA ILE A 476 -37.53 -0.05 43.06
C ILE A 476 -36.51 -1.17 42.77
N GLU A 477 -36.80 -2.44 43.06
CA GLU A 477 -35.92 -3.56 42.69
C GLU A 477 -35.65 -3.59 41.17
N GLN A 478 -36.67 -3.38 40.34
CA GLN A 478 -36.51 -3.32 38.88
C GLN A 478 -35.63 -2.13 38.47
N VAL A 479 -35.83 -0.97 39.07
CA VAL A 479 -34.99 0.20 38.77
C VAL A 479 -33.56 -0.03 39.25
N ASN A 480 -33.35 -0.67 40.39
CA ASN A 480 -32.02 -1.00 40.89
C ASN A 480 -31.28 -1.95 39.93
N GLN A 481 -31.98 -2.94 39.37
CA GLN A 481 -31.43 -3.80 38.33
C GLN A 481 -31.07 -3.03 37.05
N ALA A 482 -31.87 -2.04 36.65
CA ALA A 482 -31.57 -1.17 35.51
C ALA A 482 -30.35 -0.26 35.79
N VAL A 483 -30.22 0.28 37.01
CA VAL A 483 -29.06 1.07 37.44
C VAL A 483 -27.78 0.22 37.43
N ALA A 484 -27.84 -1.02 37.93
CA ALA A 484 -26.71 -1.95 37.87
C ALA A 484 -26.27 -2.26 36.43
N GLN A 485 -27.23 -2.44 35.51
CA GLN A 485 -26.92 -2.62 34.09
C GLN A 485 -26.31 -1.36 33.46
N MET A 486 -26.81 -0.17 33.84
CA MET A 486 -26.21 1.10 33.40
C MET A 486 -24.78 1.26 33.92
N ASP A 487 -24.49 0.83 35.14
CA ASP A 487 -23.13 0.83 35.70
C ASP A 487 -22.20 -0.09 34.90
N GLU A 488 -22.62 -1.33 34.59
CA GLU A 488 -21.84 -2.26 33.76
C GLU A 488 -21.50 -1.65 32.39
N VAL A 489 -22.48 -1.04 31.72
CA VAL A 489 -22.26 -0.35 30.44
C VAL A 489 -21.35 0.88 30.60
N THR A 490 -21.47 1.60 31.72
CA THR A 490 -20.62 2.76 32.01
C THR A 490 -19.16 2.34 32.20
N GLN A 491 -18.91 1.23 32.90
CA GLN A 491 -17.57 0.65 33.04
C GLN A 491 -17.02 0.12 31.70
N GLN A 492 -17.84 -0.53 30.88
CA GLN A 492 -17.44 -0.95 29.53
C GLN A 492 -17.11 0.25 28.65
N ASN A 493 -17.88 1.34 28.73
CA ASN A 493 -17.59 2.57 28.00
C ASN A 493 -16.26 3.17 28.45
N ALA A 494 -15.95 3.18 29.75
CA ALA A 494 -14.66 3.66 30.24
C ALA A 494 -13.49 2.85 29.65
N ALA A 495 -13.61 1.51 29.63
CA ALA A 495 -12.61 0.64 29.03
C ALA A 495 -12.46 0.86 27.51
N LEU A 496 -13.58 1.04 26.80
CA LEU A 496 -13.58 1.33 25.36
C LEU A 496 -12.95 2.69 25.05
N VAL A 497 -13.19 3.69 25.89
CA VAL A 497 -12.60 5.03 25.77
C VAL A 497 -11.08 4.97 25.95
N GLU A 498 -10.60 4.23 26.95
CA GLU A 498 -9.16 4.03 27.17
C GLU A 498 -8.50 3.32 25.97
N GLN A 499 -9.14 2.24 25.46
CA GLN A 499 -8.67 1.54 24.27
C GLN A 499 -8.66 2.43 23.03
N ALA A 500 -9.71 3.24 22.83
CA ALA A 500 -9.82 4.14 21.69
C ALA A 500 -8.78 5.28 21.78
N ALA A 501 -8.50 5.81 22.97
CA ALA A 501 -7.47 6.81 23.19
C ALA A 501 -6.07 6.24 22.90
N ALA A 502 -5.79 5.02 23.34
CA ALA A 502 -4.54 4.32 23.02
C ALA A 502 -4.38 4.08 21.51
N ALA A 503 -5.46 3.65 20.83
CA ALA A 503 -5.45 3.45 19.38
C ALA A 503 -5.24 4.77 18.62
N ALA A 504 -5.89 5.86 19.03
CA ALA A 504 -5.69 7.18 18.45
C ALA A 504 -4.25 7.67 18.62
N GLY A 505 -3.65 7.47 19.81
CA GLY A 505 -2.24 7.79 20.04
C GLY A 505 -1.29 6.98 19.16
N ALA A 506 -1.55 5.68 18.97
CA ALA A 506 -0.76 4.83 18.08
C ALA A 506 -0.88 5.26 16.61
N LEU A 507 -2.06 5.68 16.16
CA LEU A 507 -2.27 6.23 14.81
C LEU A 507 -1.55 7.56 14.62
N GLU A 508 -1.56 8.44 15.62
CA GLU A 508 -0.78 9.70 15.60
C GLU A 508 0.72 9.41 15.49
N GLU A 509 1.24 8.45 16.26
CA GLU A 509 2.65 8.06 16.18
C GLU A 509 3.00 7.46 14.80
N GLN A 510 2.14 6.59 14.26
CA GLN A 510 2.32 6.02 12.92
C GLN A 510 2.29 7.10 11.83
N ALA A 511 1.38 8.07 11.93
CA ALA A 511 1.32 9.22 11.04
C ALA A 511 2.61 10.05 11.12
N GLY A 512 3.13 10.29 12.33
CA GLY A 512 4.40 10.97 12.54
C GLY A 512 5.60 10.21 11.95
N ARG A 513 5.66 8.88 12.11
CA ARG A 513 6.68 8.03 11.49
C ARG A 513 6.58 8.06 9.96
N LEU A 514 5.38 8.03 9.40
CA LEU A 514 5.15 8.13 7.96
C LEU A 514 5.59 9.51 7.42
N GLN A 515 5.23 10.60 8.12
CA GLN A 515 5.71 11.94 7.79
C GLN A 515 7.24 12.01 7.81
N GLY A 516 7.89 11.44 8.83
CA GLY A 516 9.35 11.36 8.92
C GLY A 516 9.99 10.56 7.79
N ALA A 517 9.40 9.41 7.43
CA ALA A 517 9.86 8.58 6.32
C ALA A 517 9.69 9.27 4.97
N VAL A 518 8.61 10.02 4.78
CA VAL A 518 8.34 10.76 3.54
C VAL A 518 9.18 12.05 3.46
N ALA A 519 9.57 12.63 4.60
CA ALA A 519 10.39 13.85 4.66
C ALA A 519 11.80 13.69 4.09
N MET A 520 12.31 12.45 3.94
CA MET A 520 13.59 12.21 3.25
C MET A 520 13.53 12.55 1.76
N PHE A 521 12.34 12.49 1.15
CA PHE A 521 12.14 12.81 -0.25
C PHE A 521 12.07 14.33 -0.44
N ARG A 522 12.89 14.86 -1.34
CA ARG A 522 12.92 16.28 -1.67
C ARG A 522 11.98 16.54 -2.84
N LEU A 523 10.95 17.33 -2.61
CA LEU A 523 10.01 17.76 -3.64
C LEU A 523 10.38 19.17 -4.12
N ALA A 524 10.00 19.51 -5.35
CA ALA A 524 10.16 20.87 -5.84
C ALA A 524 9.31 21.82 -4.99
N ALA A 525 9.87 22.96 -4.60
CA ALA A 525 9.19 23.96 -3.77
C ALA A 525 8.07 24.73 -4.53
N GLU A 526 7.86 24.45 -5.81
CA GLU A 526 6.88 25.14 -6.65
C GLU A 526 5.70 24.22 -6.96
N ASP A 527 4.66 24.40 -6.14
CA ASP A 527 3.24 24.55 -6.54
C ASP A 527 2.34 24.78 -5.30
N ALA A 528 2.88 25.32 -4.20
CA ALA A 528 2.09 25.73 -3.04
C ALA A 528 1.32 27.06 -3.25
N HIS A 529 1.34 27.63 -4.46
CA HIS A 529 0.66 28.90 -4.80
C HIS A 529 -0.27 28.84 -6.02
N ALA A 530 -0.51 27.67 -6.61
CA ALA A 530 -1.66 27.49 -7.49
C ALA A 530 -2.89 27.14 -6.65
N SER A 531 -3.27 28.06 -5.76
CA SER A 531 -4.56 28.03 -5.08
C SER A 531 -5.63 27.88 -6.13
N PHE A 532 -6.38 26.78 -6.06
CA PHE A 532 -7.70 26.68 -6.68
C PHE A 532 -8.50 27.90 -6.23
N SER A 533 -8.60 28.91 -7.09
CA SER A 533 -9.60 29.96 -6.99
C SER A 533 -10.93 29.34 -7.36
N LEU A 534 -11.54 28.66 -6.38
CA LEU A 534 -12.97 28.41 -6.40
C LEU A 534 -13.68 29.78 -6.50
N PRO A 535 -14.71 29.92 -7.34
CA PRO A 535 -15.48 31.16 -7.40
C PRO A 535 -16.11 31.38 -6.02
N ALA A 536 -15.91 32.58 -5.49
CA ALA A 536 -16.44 33.03 -4.21
C ALA A 536 -17.94 32.73 -4.12
N GLN A 537 -18.31 31.71 -3.33
CA GLN A 537 -19.66 31.64 -2.77
C GLN A 537 -19.77 32.77 -1.75
N ALA A 538 -20.78 33.60 -1.96
CA ALA A 538 -21.14 34.69 -1.07
C ALA A 538 -21.28 34.17 0.37
N SER A 539 -20.41 34.67 1.24
CA SER A 539 -20.52 34.54 2.69
C SER A 539 -21.85 35.15 3.13
N VAL A 540 -22.80 34.29 3.55
CA VAL A 540 -23.91 34.73 4.37
C VAL A 540 -23.30 35.14 5.72
N SER A 541 -23.45 36.42 6.04
CA SER A 541 -23.01 37.04 7.28
C SER A 541 -23.52 36.28 8.50
N ALA A 542 -22.61 35.69 9.28
CA ALA A 542 -22.88 35.20 10.62
C ALA A 542 -22.91 36.40 11.57
N ALA A 543 -24.10 36.79 12.01
CA ALA A 543 -24.31 37.76 13.06
C ALA A 543 -23.90 37.17 14.42
N ALA A 544 -23.10 37.93 15.17
CA ALA A 544 -22.73 37.66 16.55
C ALA A 544 -23.95 37.73 17.51
N PRO A 545 -23.91 37.07 18.69
CA PRO A 545 -25.03 37.02 19.61
C PRO A 545 -25.06 38.27 20.50
N GLY A 546 -26.07 39.11 20.32
CA GLY A 546 -26.41 40.22 21.21
C GLY A 546 -27.49 39.82 22.22
N LYS A 547 -27.14 39.86 23.51
CA LYS A 547 -28.08 39.83 24.65
C LYS A 547 -29.03 41.03 24.57
N ALA A 548 -30.34 40.81 24.79
CA ALA A 548 -31.15 41.48 25.83
C ALA A 548 -32.67 41.33 25.60
N ALA A 549 -33.34 40.95 26.68
CA ALA A 549 -34.63 41.46 27.18
C ALA A 549 -35.88 41.48 26.26
N GLY A 550 -36.75 40.52 26.52
CA GLY A 550 -38.13 40.72 26.99
C GLY A 550 -39.08 41.63 26.20
N GLU A 551 -40.09 41.03 25.58
CA GLU A 551 -41.47 41.52 25.76
C GLU A 551 -42.52 40.44 25.47
N VAL A 552 -43.47 40.35 26.39
CA VAL A 552 -44.64 39.48 26.39
C VAL A 552 -45.71 40.06 25.47
N ARG A 553 -46.18 39.31 24.46
CA ARG A 553 -47.54 39.45 23.90
C ARG A 553 -48.08 38.14 23.35
N THR A 554 -49.11 37.62 24.02
CA THR A 554 -50.13 36.69 23.49
C THR A 554 -51.37 37.48 23.00
N PRO A 555 -52.38 36.86 22.37
CA PRO A 555 -52.35 36.09 21.12
C PRO A 555 -53.41 36.61 20.12
N ALA A 556 -53.31 36.26 18.84
CA ALA A 556 -54.41 36.47 17.88
C ALA A 556 -54.70 35.18 17.11
N SER A 557 -55.98 34.83 17.14
CA SER A 557 -56.60 33.64 16.56
C SER A 557 -56.67 33.68 15.03
N ARG A 558 -56.43 32.54 14.39
CA ARG A 558 -57.12 32.17 13.13
C ARG A 558 -57.11 30.66 12.88
N LYS A 559 -58.18 30.24 12.22
CA LYS A 559 -58.78 28.90 12.14
C LYS A 559 -58.01 27.89 11.27
N ARG A 560 -57.96 26.65 11.77
CA ARG A 560 -58.25 25.34 11.14
C ARG A 560 -57.94 25.13 9.65
N ALA A 561 -57.01 24.22 9.37
CA ALA A 561 -57.07 23.26 8.26
C ALA A 561 -56.28 21.99 8.63
N ALA A 562 -56.82 20.81 8.33
CA ALA A 562 -56.27 19.48 8.64
C ALA A 562 -55.05 19.14 7.77
N PRO A 563 -54.10 18.29 8.22
CA PRO A 563 -53.04 17.79 7.36
C PRO A 563 -53.50 16.56 6.57
N ALA A 564 -53.28 16.61 5.26
CA ALA A 564 -53.40 15.49 4.34
C ALA A 564 -52.14 14.61 4.39
N VAL A 565 -52.34 13.30 4.41
CA VAL A 565 -51.31 12.26 4.26
C VAL A 565 -51.06 12.04 2.76
N PRO A 566 -49.82 11.93 2.26
CA PRO A 566 -49.59 11.55 0.87
C PRO A 566 -49.69 10.03 0.70
N ALA A 567 -50.42 9.65 -0.34
CA ALA A 567 -50.66 8.29 -0.79
C ALA A 567 -49.41 7.64 -1.40
N ALA A 568 -49.10 6.41 -0.97
CA ALA A 568 -48.27 5.48 -1.71
C ALA A 568 -49.16 4.48 -2.46
N ALA A 569 -48.90 4.33 -3.74
CA ALA A 569 -49.68 3.54 -4.69
C ALA A 569 -49.53 2.02 -4.45
N THR A 570 -50.68 1.36 -4.47
CA THR A 570 -50.94 -0.06 -4.73
C THR A 570 -50.27 -0.60 -5.98
N VAL A 571 -49.75 -1.84 -5.93
CA VAL A 571 -50.10 -2.88 -6.94
C VAL A 571 -50.06 -4.30 -6.32
N ALA A 572 -51.26 -4.89 -6.30
CA ALA A 572 -51.65 -6.30 -6.47
C ALA A 572 -50.93 -7.44 -5.72
N ALA A 573 -51.70 -8.04 -4.82
CA ALA A 573 -51.63 -9.45 -4.44
C ALA A 573 -52.31 -10.34 -5.49
N THR A 574 -51.80 -11.54 -5.69
CA THR A 574 -52.60 -12.74 -6.01
C THR A 574 -52.06 -13.92 -5.20
N ALA A 575 -52.98 -14.78 -4.80
CA ALA A 575 -52.91 -15.71 -3.69
C ALA A 575 -52.58 -17.15 -4.12
N SER A 576 -52.47 -18.00 -3.09
CA SER A 576 -52.59 -19.48 -3.09
C SER A 576 -51.27 -20.22 -3.32
N ALA A 577 -51.01 -21.39 -2.74
CA ALA A 577 -51.46 -22.15 -1.56
C ALA A 577 -50.62 -23.44 -1.61
N GLU A 578 -50.35 -24.03 -0.44
CA GLU A 578 -50.13 -25.46 -0.20
C GLU A 578 -48.97 -26.23 -0.90
N ALA A 579 -48.09 -26.78 -0.05
CA ALA A 579 -47.97 -28.22 0.21
C ALA A 579 -46.52 -28.76 0.23
N ASP A 580 -46.32 -29.58 1.27
CA ASP A 580 -45.37 -30.66 1.48
C ASP A 580 -43.90 -30.42 1.85
N ALA A 581 -43.55 -31.14 2.91
CA ALA A 581 -42.26 -31.26 3.56
C ALA A 581 -41.52 -32.54 3.06
N PRO A 582 -40.51 -33.09 3.77
CA PRO A 582 -39.12 -32.99 3.38
C PRO A 582 -38.50 -34.35 3.00
N GLN A 583 -37.33 -34.37 2.37
CA GLN A 583 -36.53 -35.59 2.29
C GLN A 583 -35.03 -35.36 2.48
N ALA A 584 -34.52 -36.09 3.48
CA ALA A 584 -33.12 -36.26 3.84
C ALA A 584 -32.41 -37.25 2.91
N ALA A 585 -31.08 -37.09 2.76
CA ALA A 585 -30.11 -38.19 2.81
C ALA A 585 -28.68 -37.65 2.67
N ALA A 586 -27.81 -38.10 3.57
CA ALA A 586 -26.36 -37.88 3.60
C ALA A 586 -25.62 -39.05 2.88
N PRO A 587 -24.29 -39.26 3.00
CA PRO A 587 -23.36 -39.32 1.86
C PRO A 587 -22.73 -40.70 1.63
N ALA A 588 -22.04 -40.89 0.49
CA ALA A 588 -21.04 -41.96 0.33
C ALA A 588 -20.05 -41.72 -0.83
N GLN A 589 -18.76 -41.80 -0.47
CA GLN A 589 -17.55 -42.09 -1.27
C GLN A 589 -17.60 -43.52 -1.89
N PRO A 590 -16.71 -44.03 -2.81
CA PRO A 590 -15.24 -44.13 -2.58
C PRO A 590 -14.24 -44.31 -3.76
N ALA A 591 -12.96 -44.33 -3.35
CA ALA A 591 -11.74 -44.98 -3.92
C ALA A 591 -11.14 -44.35 -5.21
N VAL A 592 -9.81 -44.22 -5.38
CA VAL A 592 -8.79 -45.29 -5.45
C VAL A 592 -7.35 -44.83 -5.10
N THR A 593 -6.61 -45.67 -4.33
CA THR A 593 -5.16 -46.04 -4.32
C THR A 593 -4.04 -44.97 -4.38
N ALA A 594 -3.11 -44.83 -3.41
CA ALA A 594 -2.12 -45.74 -2.78
C ALA A 594 -0.74 -45.80 -3.48
N ALA A 595 0.33 -45.38 -2.78
CA ALA A 595 1.62 -46.11 -2.62
C ALA A 595 2.60 -45.32 -1.74
N ARG A 596 3.40 -46.06 -0.95
CA ARG A 596 4.23 -45.65 0.20
C ARG A 596 5.70 -46.08 -0.03
N THR A 597 6.64 -45.29 0.53
CA THR A 597 8.00 -45.64 1.07
C THR A 597 9.15 -46.05 0.11
N PRO A 598 10.46 -46.02 0.51
CA PRO A 598 11.08 -45.75 1.83
C PRO A 598 12.30 -44.77 1.87
N ARG A 599 12.75 -44.51 3.10
CA ARG A 599 14.00 -43.86 3.56
C ARG A 599 15.26 -44.73 3.34
N PRO A 600 16.46 -44.15 3.47
CA PRO A 600 17.44 -44.74 4.40
C PRO A 600 18.05 -43.74 5.39
N ALA A 601 18.67 -44.32 6.43
CA ALA A 601 19.22 -43.71 7.63
C ALA A 601 20.73 -43.41 7.53
N LEU A 602 21.23 -42.53 8.40
CA LEU A 602 22.59 -42.57 8.96
C LEU A 602 22.58 -41.91 10.36
N ALA A 603 23.16 -42.63 11.33
CA ALA A 603 23.49 -42.25 12.70
C ALA A 603 24.61 -41.19 12.73
N GLY A 604 24.94 -40.46 13.81
CA GLY A 604 24.59 -40.50 15.23
C GLY A 604 25.40 -39.42 15.99
N ALA A 605 25.40 -39.54 17.33
CA ALA A 605 26.07 -38.71 18.37
C ALA A 605 25.28 -37.43 18.76
N ASP A 606 24.59 -37.34 19.90
CA ASP A 606 24.92 -37.55 21.33
C ASP A 606 25.26 -36.22 22.05
N ASN A 607 24.72 -36.12 23.27
CA ASN A 607 24.91 -35.13 24.34
C ASN A 607 24.03 -33.86 24.38
N GLY A 608 23.24 -33.74 25.46
CA GLY A 608 22.95 -32.43 26.07
C GLY A 608 21.55 -32.23 26.64
N ASP A 609 21.18 -33.03 27.64
CA ASP A 609 20.16 -32.67 28.65
C ASP A 609 20.52 -31.34 29.34
N TRP A 610 19.58 -30.39 29.41
CA TRP A 610 19.39 -29.48 30.55
C TRP A 610 17.97 -28.89 30.49
N SER A 611 17.10 -29.44 31.33
CA SER A 611 15.88 -28.80 31.80
C SER A 611 16.18 -28.01 33.09
N ALA A 612 15.39 -26.95 33.31
CA ALA A 612 15.31 -26.09 34.51
C ALA A 612 16.33 -24.94 34.64
N PHE A 613 15.94 -23.73 34.19
CA PHE A 613 15.64 -22.57 35.04
C PHE A 613 14.91 -21.48 34.24
#